data_AF-A0AAN2RIW1-F1
#
_entry.id   AF-A0AAN2RIW1-F1
#
_cell.length_a   1.000
_cell.length_b   1.000
_cell.length_c   1.000
_cell.angle_alpha   90.00
_cell.angle_beta   90.00
_cell.angle_gamma   90.00
#
_symmetry.space_group_name_H-M   'P 1'
#
loop_
_entity.id
_entity.type
_entity.pdbx_description
1 polymer ?
#
loop_
_entity_poly.entity_id
_entity_poly.type
_entity_poly.pdbx_seq_one_letter_code
_entity_poly.pdbx_strand_id
1 'polypeptide(L)'
;MIKVGTKKAPVITTEEVTETEAVAYETVREDDPTLEEGKEVVSVAGEAGVRTIVYTVTKTDGVETGREVKSDVVTTPAVNEVIKVGTKKVAPSIKNDVQKNEETVTKPQTSQNDKNKTVLPETGERVSTSIWMTFVGFVMMGVAFIKKRKQQ
;
A
#
# COMPACT_ATOMS: atom_id res chain seq x y z
N MET A 1 69.10 32.79 25.82
CA MET A 1 67.74 33.28 25.46
C MET A 1 66.76 32.15 25.71
N ILE A 2 65.80 32.32 26.61
CA ILE A 2 64.75 31.31 26.85
C ILE A 2 63.61 31.61 25.87
N LYS A 3 63.36 30.72 24.91
CA LYS A 3 62.15 30.77 24.07
C LYS A 3 61.00 30.20 24.89
N VAL A 4 60.18 31.07 25.48
CA VAL A 4 58.87 30.67 26.00
C VAL A 4 57.91 30.60 24.82
N GLY A 5 57.56 29.38 24.41
CA GLY A 5 56.53 29.15 23.40
C GLY A 5 55.16 29.25 24.04
N THR A 6 54.34 30.21 23.63
CA THR A 6 52.92 30.25 23.96
C THR A 6 52.20 29.12 23.22
N LYS A 7 52.00 27.97 23.88
CA LYS A 7 51.16 26.90 23.34
C LYS A 7 49.72 27.40 23.29
N LYS A 8 49.17 27.64 22.09
CA LYS A 8 47.77 28.05 21.91
C LYS A 8 46.86 26.97 22.51
N ALA A 9 45.93 27.37 23.38
CA ALA A 9 44.90 26.48 23.89
C ALA A 9 43.92 26.10 22.76
N PRO A 10 43.46 24.84 22.68
CA PRO A 10 42.51 24.41 21.66
C PRO A 10 41.17 25.12 21.88
N VAL A 11 40.51 25.52 20.80
CA VAL A 11 39.16 26.10 20.86
C VAL A 11 38.15 24.97 20.73
N ILE A 12 37.25 24.82 21.70
CA ILE A 12 36.19 23.82 21.68
C ILE A 12 34.85 24.53 21.42
N THR A 13 34.10 24.02 20.46
CA THR A 13 32.75 24.51 20.11
C THR A 13 31.78 23.35 20.02
N THR A 14 30.53 23.58 20.40
CA THR A 14 29.43 22.62 20.22
C THR A 14 28.37 23.22 19.31
N GLU A 15 27.83 22.42 18.40
CA GLU A 15 26.72 22.81 17.52
C GLU A 15 25.66 21.70 17.46
N GLU A 16 24.45 22.07 17.07
CA GLU A 16 23.37 21.12 16.81
C GLU A 16 23.29 20.83 15.32
N VAL A 17 23.29 19.55 14.96
CA VAL A 17 23.15 19.08 13.59
C VAL A 17 21.91 18.21 13.50
N THR A 18 21.02 18.54 12.57
CA THR A 18 19.79 17.77 12.31
C THR A 18 19.98 16.92 11.07
N GLU A 19 19.75 15.62 11.20
CA GLU A 19 19.71 14.68 10.08
C GLU A 19 18.34 14.02 10.00
N THR A 20 17.91 13.68 8.78
CA THR A 20 16.62 13.02 8.53
C THR A 20 16.85 11.69 7.85
N GLU A 21 16.14 10.66 8.32
CA GLU A 21 16.14 9.32 7.75
C GLU A 21 14.72 8.92 7.34
N ALA A 22 14.60 8.16 6.25
CA ALA A 22 13.31 7.62 5.82
C ALA A 22 12.91 6.43 6.70
N VAL A 23 11.65 6.36 7.10
CA VAL A 23 11.06 5.21 7.79
C VAL A 23 10.24 4.42 6.76
N ALA A 24 10.60 3.16 6.52
CA ALA A 24 9.89 2.32 5.58
C ALA A 24 8.43 2.10 6.01
N TYR A 25 7.53 2.01 5.04
CA TYR A 25 6.16 1.55 5.26
C TYR A 25 6.06 0.04 5.15
N GLU A 26 5.00 -0.53 5.70
CA GLU A 26 4.67 -1.94 5.54
C GLU A 26 3.55 -2.13 4.52
N THR A 27 3.43 -3.33 3.95
CA THR A 27 2.31 -3.71 3.09
C THR A 27 1.34 -4.60 3.85
N VAL A 28 0.08 -4.17 3.93
CA VAL A 28 -1.03 -4.90 4.54
C VAL A 28 -1.93 -5.45 3.44
N ARG A 29 -2.25 -6.74 3.52
CA ARG A 29 -3.16 -7.40 2.59
C ARG A 29 -4.50 -7.65 3.28
N GLU A 30 -5.57 -7.18 2.67
CA GLU A 30 -6.92 -7.30 3.21
C GLU A 30 -7.85 -7.95 2.18
N ASP A 31 -8.60 -8.97 2.60
CA ASP A 31 -9.56 -9.64 1.73
C ASP A 31 -10.74 -8.73 1.39
N ASP A 32 -11.14 -8.72 0.12
CA ASP A 32 -12.25 -7.95 -0.42
C ASP A 32 -13.22 -8.88 -1.17
N PRO A 33 -14.42 -9.15 -0.61
CA PRO A 33 -15.42 -10.01 -1.24
C PRO A 33 -16.15 -9.35 -2.42
N THR A 34 -15.85 -8.08 -2.72
CA THR A 34 -16.38 -7.37 -3.89
C THR A 34 -15.47 -7.53 -5.11
N LEU A 35 -14.18 -7.81 -4.89
CA LEU A 35 -13.20 -8.09 -5.93
C LEU A 35 -13.18 -9.58 -6.29
N GLU A 36 -13.11 -9.86 -7.59
CA GLU A 36 -13.02 -11.22 -8.13
C GLU A 36 -11.79 -11.95 -7.60
N GLU A 37 -11.95 -13.25 -7.30
CA GLU A 37 -10.88 -14.10 -6.77
C GLU A 37 -9.60 -14.00 -7.63
N GLY A 38 -8.47 -13.76 -6.96
CA GLY A 38 -7.17 -13.61 -7.61
C GLY A 38 -6.87 -12.22 -8.19
N LYS A 39 -7.81 -11.25 -8.10
CA LYS A 39 -7.50 -9.84 -8.41
C LYS A 39 -6.92 -9.15 -7.19
N GLU A 40 -5.97 -8.24 -7.42
CA GLU A 40 -5.40 -7.39 -6.39
C GLU A 40 -5.48 -5.93 -6.80
N VAL A 41 -5.81 -5.06 -5.86
CA VAL A 41 -5.87 -3.62 -6.07
C VAL A 41 -5.22 -2.91 -4.90
N VAL A 42 -4.26 -2.02 -5.19
CA VAL A 42 -3.74 -1.09 -4.19
C VAL A 42 -4.82 -0.08 -3.87
N SER A 43 -5.35 -0.16 -2.65
CA SER A 43 -6.40 0.73 -2.14
C SER A 43 -5.84 1.96 -1.44
N VAL A 44 -4.67 1.81 -0.80
CA VAL A 44 -3.88 2.89 -0.21
C VAL A 44 -2.45 2.67 -0.64
N ALA A 45 -1.82 3.66 -1.27
CA ALA A 45 -0.41 3.59 -1.63
C ALA A 45 0.44 3.78 -0.37
N GLY A 46 1.55 3.03 -0.27
CA GLY A 46 2.49 3.18 0.83
C GLY A 46 3.29 4.48 0.71
N GLU A 47 3.49 5.16 1.83
CA GLU A 47 4.33 6.37 1.92
C GLU A 47 5.33 6.23 3.05
N ALA A 48 6.60 6.51 2.77
CA ALA A 48 7.65 6.46 3.78
C ALA A 48 7.46 7.57 4.82
N GLY A 49 7.67 7.23 6.09
CA GLY A 49 7.73 8.19 7.18
C GLY A 49 9.08 8.92 7.22
N VAL A 50 9.22 9.82 8.19
CA VAL A 50 10.43 10.60 8.44
C VAL A 50 10.82 10.46 9.90
N ARG A 51 12.08 10.09 10.11
CA ARG A 51 12.77 10.12 11.39
C ARG A 51 13.72 11.31 11.40
N THR A 52 13.72 12.06 12.50
CA THR A 52 14.60 13.21 12.70
C THR A 52 15.52 12.92 13.88
N ILE A 53 16.82 12.97 13.62
CA ILE A 53 17.85 12.78 14.62
C ILE A 53 18.58 14.10 14.79
N VAL A 54 18.64 14.60 16.02
CA VAL A 54 19.40 15.81 16.37
C VAL A 54 20.64 15.36 17.12
N TYR A 55 21.80 15.77 16.63
CA TYR A 55 23.09 15.50 17.24
C TYR A 55 23.65 16.75 17.89
N THR A 56 24.33 16.58 19.03
CA THR A 56 25.29 17.57 19.53
C THR A 56 26.66 17.18 18.99
N VAL A 57 27.23 18.03 18.15
CA VAL A 57 28.55 17.82 17.54
C VAL A 57 29.57 18.68 18.27
N THR A 58 30.60 18.05 18.82
CA THR A 58 31.74 18.73 19.45
C THR A 58 32.86 18.86 18.43
N LYS A 59 33.40 20.08 18.30
CA LYS A 59 34.54 20.38 17.45
C LYS A 59 35.69 20.92 18.28
N THR A 60 36.91 20.49 17.94
CA THR A 60 38.16 21.04 18.48
C THR A 60 38.94 21.67 17.35
N ASP A 61 39.23 22.96 17.47
CA ASP A 61 39.86 23.77 16.42
C ASP A 61 39.14 23.67 15.06
N GLY A 62 37.82 23.56 15.08
CA GLY A 62 36.96 23.46 13.90
C GLY A 62 36.80 22.05 13.33
N VAL A 63 37.54 21.06 13.82
CA VAL A 63 37.44 19.65 13.41
C VAL A 63 36.50 18.90 14.34
N GLU A 64 35.57 18.11 13.79
CA GLU A 64 34.69 17.25 14.59
C GLU A 64 35.50 16.24 15.40
N THR A 65 35.33 16.26 16.71
CA THR A 65 36.00 15.38 17.67
C THR A 65 35.03 14.49 18.44
N GLY A 66 33.73 14.76 18.38
CA GLY A 66 32.71 13.91 18.98
C GLY A 66 31.32 14.25 18.47
N ARG A 67 30.44 13.25 18.54
CA ARG A 67 29.03 13.36 18.16
C ARG A 67 28.19 12.53 19.12
N GLU A 68 27.14 13.13 19.65
CA GLU A 68 26.21 12.48 20.57
C GLU A 68 24.77 12.72 20.13
N VAL A 69 23.91 11.71 20.23
CA VAL A 69 22.48 11.84 19.92
C VAL A 69 21.80 12.63 21.03
N LYS A 70 21.20 13.77 20.67
CA LYS A 70 20.41 14.62 21.57
C LYS A 70 18.93 14.24 21.54
N SER A 71 18.39 13.94 20.36
CA SER A 71 17.04 13.43 20.20
C SER A 71 16.92 12.56 18.97
N ASP A 72 15.98 11.62 19.01
CA ASP A 72 15.69 10.70 17.94
C ASP A 72 14.19 10.41 17.95
N VAL A 73 13.48 10.93 16.95
CA VAL A 73 12.01 10.91 16.93
C VAL A 73 11.51 10.67 15.51
N VAL A 74 10.50 9.80 15.37
CA VAL A 74 9.70 9.71 14.14
C VAL A 74 8.78 10.93 14.09
N THR A 75 9.11 11.89 13.22
CA THR A 75 8.38 13.17 13.09
C THR A 75 7.20 13.04 12.13
N THR A 76 7.29 12.14 11.16
CA THR A 76 6.17 11.76 10.28
C THR A 76 6.04 10.24 10.28
N PRO A 77 4.92 9.65 10.72
CA PRO A 77 4.72 8.21 10.65
C PRO A 77 4.63 7.75 9.19
N ALA A 78 5.08 6.52 8.91
CA ALA A 78 4.88 5.91 7.61
C ALA A 78 3.39 5.56 7.40
N VAL A 79 2.92 5.64 6.16
CA VAL A 79 1.58 5.19 5.76
C VAL A 79 1.74 3.83 5.10
N ASN A 80 1.12 2.80 5.68
CA ASN A 80 1.18 1.46 5.12
C ASN A 80 0.46 1.36 3.77
N GLU A 81 1.04 0.59 2.86
CA GLU A 81 0.37 0.21 1.63
C GLU A 81 -0.72 -0.81 1.95
N VAL A 82 -1.93 -0.62 1.41
CA VAL A 82 -3.04 -1.56 1.61
C VAL A 82 -3.45 -2.15 0.28
N ILE A 83 -3.21 -3.45 0.11
CA ILE A 83 -3.60 -4.23 -1.06
C ILE A 83 -4.87 -5.00 -0.73
N LYS A 84 -5.93 -4.74 -1.49
CA LYS A 84 -7.18 -5.50 -1.45
C LYS A 84 -7.07 -6.75 -2.31
N VAL A 85 -7.31 -7.91 -1.72
CA VAL A 85 -7.24 -9.22 -2.40
C VAL A 85 -8.64 -9.74 -2.63
N GLY A 86 -9.00 -9.98 -3.88
CA GLY A 86 -10.33 -10.47 -4.23
C GLY A 86 -10.58 -11.88 -3.73
N THR A 87 -11.74 -12.07 -3.11
CA THR A 87 -12.21 -13.37 -2.60
C THR A 87 -13.57 -13.78 -3.19
N LYS A 88 -14.09 -13.00 -4.13
CA LYS A 88 -15.36 -13.28 -4.78
C LYS A 88 -15.21 -14.38 -5.82
N LYS A 89 -15.87 -15.51 -5.59
CA LYS A 89 -15.89 -16.62 -6.55
C LYS A 89 -16.77 -16.27 -7.75
N VAL A 90 -16.20 -16.29 -8.95
CA VAL A 90 -16.96 -16.31 -10.20
C VAL A 90 -17.35 -17.74 -10.54
N ALA A 91 -18.64 -17.98 -10.74
CA ALA A 91 -19.10 -19.24 -11.30
C ALA A 91 -18.48 -19.42 -12.71
N PRO A 92 -18.07 -20.65 -13.09
CA PRO A 92 -17.49 -20.89 -14.41
C PRO A 92 -18.49 -20.48 -15.49
N SER A 93 -18.14 -19.45 -16.26
CA SER A 93 -18.87 -19.08 -17.46
C SER A 93 -18.47 -20.06 -18.57
N ILE A 94 -19.36 -21.00 -18.88
CA ILE A 94 -19.23 -21.86 -20.07
C ILE A 94 -19.35 -20.94 -21.28
N LYS A 95 -18.22 -20.65 -21.94
CA LYS A 95 -18.20 -20.00 -23.24
C LYS A 95 -18.69 -21.02 -24.28
N ASN A 96 -19.97 -20.97 -24.62
CA ASN A 96 -20.43 -21.57 -25.87
C ASN A 96 -20.12 -20.57 -26.99
N ASP A 97 -19.00 -20.78 -27.67
CA ASP A 97 -18.67 -20.09 -28.92
C ASP A 97 -19.70 -20.48 -29.99
N VAL A 98 -20.76 -19.68 -30.14
CA VAL A 98 -21.64 -19.76 -31.31
C VAL A 98 -21.09 -18.83 -32.38
N GLN A 99 -20.27 -19.42 -33.26
CA GLN A 99 -19.93 -18.85 -34.56
C GLN A 99 -21.22 -18.54 -35.33
N LYS A 100 -21.39 -17.27 -35.72
CA LYS A 100 -22.37 -16.86 -36.72
C LYS A 100 -21.80 -17.19 -38.11
N ASN A 101 -22.29 -18.24 -38.75
CA ASN A 101 -22.21 -18.43 -40.20
C ASN A 101 -23.63 -18.62 -40.77
N GLU A 102 -23.94 -17.86 -41.81
CA GLU A 102 -25.24 -17.87 -42.49
C GLU A 102 -25.35 -19.03 -43.49
N GLU A 103 -26.53 -19.67 -43.45
CA GLU A 103 -27.26 -20.42 -44.49
C GLU A 103 -26.59 -21.57 -45.27
N THR A 104 -27.06 -22.81 -45.08
CA THR A 104 -28.03 -23.50 -45.97
C THR A 104 -28.24 -24.98 -45.59
N VAL A 105 -29.39 -25.49 -46.00
CA VAL A 105 -30.09 -26.78 -45.74
C VAL A 105 -29.23 -28.07 -45.94
N THR A 106 -29.44 -29.09 -45.09
CA THR A 106 -29.75 -30.54 -45.40
C THR A 106 -29.25 -31.53 -44.30
N LYS A 107 -30.14 -32.39 -43.78
CA LYS A 107 -29.95 -33.54 -42.82
C LYS A 107 -29.34 -34.79 -43.54
N PRO A 108 -29.03 -35.95 -42.89
CA PRO A 108 -28.54 -36.31 -41.54
C PRO A 108 -27.36 -37.36 -41.53
N GLN A 109 -26.96 -37.86 -40.33
CA GLN A 109 -26.30 -39.17 -39.95
C GLN A 109 -24.87 -39.07 -39.34
N THR A 110 -24.66 -39.34 -38.04
CA THR A 110 -24.32 -40.65 -37.35
C THR A 110 -22.83 -41.02 -37.55
N SER A 111 -21.94 -41.27 -36.57
CA SER A 111 -21.99 -42.20 -35.42
C SER A 111 -20.79 -42.07 -34.45
N GLN A 112 -21.04 -42.36 -33.15
CA GLN A 112 -20.27 -43.20 -32.20
C GLN A 112 -18.78 -43.00 -31.90
N ASN A 113 -18.43 -42.79 -30.60
CA ASN A 113 -17.79 -43.86 -29.79
C ASN A 113 -17.85 -43.60 -28.26
N ASP A 114 -18.62 -44.44 -27.55
CA ASP A 114 -18.32 -45.19 -26.30
C ASP A 114 -16.93 -45.00 -25.64
N LYS A 115 -16.68 -45.08 -24.31
CA LYS A 115 -17.35 -45.50 -23.07
C LYS A 115 -16.38 -45.14 -21.92
N ASN A 116 -16.82 -44.54 -20.81
CA ASN A 116 -16.70 -45.17 -19.48
C ASN A 116 -17.55 -44.44 -18.42
N LYS A 117 -18.18 -45.24 -17.57
CA LYS A 117 -19.34 -45.00 -16.70
C LYS A 117 -18.89 -44.89 -15.25
N THR A 118 -19.50 -44.01 -14.44
CA THR A 118 -19.84 -44.25 -13.01
C THR A 118 -20.92 -43.23 -12.59
N VAL A 119 -21.82 -43.62 -11.67
CA VAL A 119 -23.25 -43.25 -11.60
C VAL A 119 -23.60 -42.68 -10.20
N LEU A 120 -24.25 -41.48 -10.14
CA LEU A 120 -25.32 -40.88 -9.26
C LEU A 120 -25.35 -41.05 -7.70
N PRO A 121 -26.22 -40.36 -6.88
CA PRO A 121 -27.30 -39.34 -7.14
C PRO A 121 -27.48 -38.14 -6.14
N GLU A 122 -28.41 -37.21 -6.49
CA GLU A 122 -29.41 -36.46 -5.65
C GLU A 122 -28.96 -35.41 -4.57
N THR A 123 -29.59 -34.26 -4.28
CA THR A 123 -30.74 -33.43 -4.76
C THR A 123 -30.67 -32.08 -4.01
N GLY A 124 -31.28 -30.99 -4.52
CA GLY A 124 -31.60 -29.81 -3.72
C GLY A 124 -31.97 -28.57 -4.56
N GLU A 125 -33.10 -27.95 -4.26
CA GLU A 125 -33.92 -27.05 -5.09
C GLU A 125 -33.33 -25.67 -5.50
N ARG A 126 -33.91 -25.13 -6.57
CA ARG A 126 -33.76 -23.77 -7.12
C ARG A 126 -34.48 -22.76 -6.20
N VAL A 127 -34.13 -21.47 -6.14
CA VAL A 127 -34.70 -20.33 -6.92
C VAL A 127 -34.06 -19.06 -6.31
N SER A 128 -33.21 -18.29 -7.01
CA SER A 128 -33.52 -17.13 -7.86
C SER A 128 -34.14 -15.92 -7.16
N THR A 129 -33.33 -14.85 -6.95
CA THR A 129 -33.73 -13.46 -7.26
C THR A 129 -32.51 -12.55 -7.42
N SER A 130 -32.42 -12.00 -8.63
CA SER A 130 -31.56 -10.94 -9.14
C SER A 130 -31.81 -9.60 -8.40
N ILE A 131 -30.79 -8.86 -7.97
CA ILE A 131 -30.19 -7.66 -8.64
C ILE A 131 -30.99 -6.34 -8.48
N TRP A 132 -30.28 -5.32 -7.94
CA TRP A 132 -30.37 -3.84 -8.14
C TRP A 132 -31.32 -2.95 -7.33
N MET A 133 -30.71 -2.05 -6.53
CA MET A 133 -31.06 -0.64 -6.19
C MET A 133 -30.50 -0.34 -4.78
N THR A 134 -29.67 0.65 -4.47
CA THR A 134 -29.29 1.95 -5.09
C THR A 134 -27.97 2.41 -4.47
N PHE A 135 -27.07 2.96 -5.29
CA PHE A 135 -26.02 3.89 -4.84
C PHE A 135 -26.59 5.32 -4.64
N VAL A 136 -25.74 6.22 -4.10
CA VAL A 136 -25.82 7.70 -3.98
C VAL A 136 -26.10 8.16 -2.55
N GLY A 137 -25.27 8.93 -1.83
CA GLY A 137 -23.99 9.58 -2.14
C GLY A 137 -23.46 10.37 -0.92
N PHE A 138 -22.14 10.57 -0.88
CA PHE A 138 -21.40 11.45 0.02
C PHE A 138 -21.70 12.94 -0.28
N VAL A 139 -21.82 13.79 0.75
CA VAL A 139 -21.45 15.22 0.65
C VAL A 139 -20.65 15.65 1.89
N MET A 140 -19.43 16.08 1.60
CA MET A 140 -18.44 16.77 2.44
C MET A 140 -18.88 18.18 2.84
N MET A 141 -18.55 18.65 4.06
CA MET A 141 -18.02 20.01 4.21
C MET A 141 -17.21 20.27 5.50
N GLY A 142 -15.89 20.31 5.33
CA GLY A 142 -14.95 21.31 5.85
C GLY A 142 -15.06 21.81 7.29
N VAL A 143 -14.16 21.32 8.15
CA VAL A 143 -13.75 22.00 9.39
C VAL A 143 -12.85 23.19 9.01
N ALA A 144 -13.35 24.40 9.18
CA ALA A 144 -12.54 25.61 9.10
C ALA A 144 -11.75 25.77 10.41
N PHE A 145 -10.45 25.42 10.42
CA PHE A 145 -9.56 25.73 11.54
C PHE A 145 -8.64 26.91 11.24
N ILE A 146 -8.68 27.85 12.18
CA ILE A 146 -8.18 29.22 12.20
C ILE A 146 -6.65 29.28 12.20
N LYS A 147 -6.06 30.00 11.24
CA LYS A 147 -4.65 30.45 11.31
C LYS A 147 -4.57 31.77 12.08
N LYS A 148 -4.28 31.69 13.37
CA LYS A 148 -4.01 32.82 14.27
C LYS A 148 -2.57 33.31 14.02
N ARG A 149 -2.41 34.47 13.37
CA ARG A 149 -1.14 35.19 13.25
C ARG A 149 -1.04 36.18 14.40
N LYS A 150 -0.07 36.00 15.32
CA LYS A 150 0.29 37.01 16.32
C LYS A 150 1.78 36.88 16.69
N GLN A 151 2.54 37.90 16.27
CA GLN A 151 3.71 38.53 16.91
C GLN A 151 4.91 37.62 17.25
N GLN A 152 6.08 37.83 16.64
CA GLN A 152 7.03 38.91 16.95
C GLN A 152 7.84 39.27 15.70
#